data_AF-A0A955ZZX2-F1
#
_entry.id   AF-A0A955ZZX2-F1
#
_cell.length_a   1.000
_cell.length_b   1.000
_cell.length_c   1.000
_cell.angle_alpha   90.00
_cell.angle_beta   90.00
_cell.angle_gamma   90.00
#
_symmetry.space_group_name_H-M   'P 1'
#
loop_
_entity.id
_entity.type
_entity.pdbx_description
1 polymer ?
#
loop_
_entity_poly.entity_id
_entity_poly.type
_entity_poly.pdbx_seq_one_letter_code
_entity_poly.pdbx_strand_id
1 'polypeptide(L)'
;MKFLRDLHDKVDPLFQKGGPLEKLYPLWEAHDTAMFTPGQVTRTAPHVRDGMDLKRMMITVVVALQPCVLMAHYNTGFQALHAISKGAAPLDTWQTALWTALGLGFDPGNPLLCFLFGGLYFVPVLAAGFAV
;
A
#
# COMPACT_ATOMS: atom_id res chain seq x y z
N MET A 1 -23.44 -5.93 -15.04
CA MET A 1 -22.66 -6.89 -14.23
C MET A 1 -23.35 -7.12 -12.89
N LYS A 2 -24.51 -7.81 -12.85
CA LYS A 2 -25.22 -8.06 -11.57
C LYS A 2 -24.50 -9.12 -10.73
N PHE A 3 -23.99 -10.16 -11.37
CA PHE A 3 -23.31 -11.28 -10.72
C PHE A 3 -22.17 -10.88 -9.77
N LEU A 4 -21.26 -9.98 -10.18
CA LEU A 4 -20.13 -9.56 -9.33
C LEU A 4 -20.58 -8.71 -8.13
N ARG A 5 -21.64 -7.91 -8.29
CA ARG A 5 -22.24 -7.13 -7.19
C ARG A 5 -23.01 -8.05 -6.24
N ASP A 6 -23.80 -8.98 -6.78
CA ASP A 6 -24.57 -9.94 -5.99
C ASP A 6 -23.67 -10.88 -5.16
N LEU A 7 -22.46 -11.19 -5.64
CA LEU A 7 -21.46 -11.92 -4.87
C LEU A 7 -20.85 -11.07 -3.75
N HIS A 8 -20.58 -9.79 -4.03
CA HIS A 8 -20.04 -8.87 -3.04
C HIS A 8 -21.05 -8.61 -1.92
N ASP A 9 -22.30 -8.33 -2.27
CA ASP A 9 -23.41 -8.06 -1.35
C ASP A 9 -23.73 -9.25 -0.43
N LYS A 10 -23.37 -10.49 -0.82
CA LYS A 10 -23.49 -11.68 0.05
C LYS A 10 -22.43 -11.76 1.13
N VAL A 11 -21.26 -11.17 0.88
CA VAL A 11 -20.10 -11.21 1.76
C VAL A 11 -20.07 -9.98 2.68
N ASP A 12 -20.63 -8.86 2.22
CA ASP A 12 -20.82 -7.61 2.97
C ASP A 12 -21.26 -7.78 4.44
N PRO A 13 -22.29 -8.58 4.77
CA PRO A 13 -22.80 -8.69 6.14
C PRO A 13 -21.78 -9.21 7.16
N LEU A 14 -20.74 -9.91 6.71
CA LEU A 14 -19.68 -10.43 7.59
C LEU A 14 -18.77 -9.32 8.12
N PHE A 15 -18.69 -8.20 7.39
CA PHE A 15 -17.83 -7.06 7.69
C PHE A 15 -18.61 -5.90 8.33
N GLN A 16 -19.94 -5.86 8.19
CA GLN A 16 -20.78 -4.83 8.81
C GLN A 16 -20.75 -4.89 10.35
N LYS A 17 -21.19 -3.80 11.00
CA LYS A 17 -21.25 -3.71 12.48
C LYS A 17 -22.03 -4.90 13.08
N GLY A 18 -21.38 -5.67 13.95
CA GLY A 18 -21.93 -6.91 14.54
C GLY A 18 -21.55 -8.21 13.81
N GLY A 19 -20.80 -8.14 12.72
CA GLY A 19 -20.23 -9.29 12.02
C GLY A 19 -18.91 -9.78 12.66
N PRO A 20 -18.52 -11.05 12.45
CA PRO A 20 -17.29 -11.61 13.00
C PRO A 20 -16.02 -10.90 12.50
N LEU A 21 -16.10 -10.21 11.35
CA LEU A 21 -14.97 -9.53 10.70
C LEU A 21 -15.10 -8.00 10.72
N GLU A 22 -15.86 -7.43 11.67
CA GLU A 22 -16.08 -5.97 11.79
C GLU A 22 -14.78 -5.16 11.84
N LYS A 23 -13.69 -5.71 12.43
CA LYS A 23 -12.38 -5.04 12.47
C LYS A 23 -11.75 -4.84 11.09
N LEU A 24 -12.12 -5.66 10.11
CA LEU A 24 -11.64 -5.59 8.71
C LEU A 24 -12.59 -4.79 7.81
N TYR A 25 -13.65 -4.21 8.37
CA TYR A 25 -14.58 -3.35 7.64
C TYR A 25 -13.88 -2.24 6.82
N PRO A 26 -12.86 -1.51 7.34
CA PRO A 26 -12.22 -0.45 6.56
C PRO A 26 -11.53 -0.97 5.29
N LEU A 27 -10.92 -2.17 5.36
CA LEU A 27 -10.29 -2.83 4.21
C LEU A 27 -11.34 -3.30 3.20
N TRP A 28 -12.46 -3.86 3.70
CA TRP A 28 -13.57 -4.31 2.86
C TRP A 28 -14.25 -3.14 2.12
N GLU A 29 -14.55 -2.05 2.84
CA GLU A 29 -15.16 -0.85 2.24
C GLU A 29 -14.24 -0.18 1.21
N ALA A 30 -12.92 -0.14 1.47
CA ALA A 30 -11.94 0.38 0.52
C ALA A 30 -11.94 -0.44 -0.78
N HIS A 31 -12.03 -1.77 -0.68
CA HIS A 31 -12.11 -2.66 -1.83
C HIS A 31 -13.42 -2.49 -2.61
N ASP A 32 -14.57 -2.46 -1.92
CA ASP A 32 -15.89 -2.27 -2.56
C ASP A 32 -15.93 -0.94 -3.33
N THR A 33 -15.49 0.15 -2.69
CA THR A 33 -15.56 1.48 -3.30
C THR A 33 -14.57 1.66 -4.45
N ALA A 34 -13.47 0.89 -4.47
CA ALA A 34 -12.54 0.89 -5.60
C ALA A 34 -13.20 0.28 -6.86
N MET A 35 -13.88 -0.86 -6.69
CA MET A 35 -14.47 -1.61 -7.80
C MET A 35 -15.85 -1.10 -8.21
N PHE A 36 -16.67 -0.67 -7.26
CA PHE A 36 -18.06 -0.32 -7.48
C PHE A 36 -18.38 1.11 -7.06
N THR A 37 -19.36 1.71 -7.73
CA THR A 37 -19.85 3.05 -7.38
C THR A 37 -20.77 2.95 -6.14
N PRO A 38 -20.68 3.91 -5.20
CA PRO A 38 -21.63 4.00 -4.09
C PRO A 38 -23.07 4.14 -4.59
N GLY A 39 -24.00 3.41 -3.98
CA GLY A 39 -25.44 3.50 -4.30
C GLY A 39 -26.17 4.68 -3.65
N GLN A 40 -25.45 5.55 -2.93
CA GLN A 40 -26.03 6.69 -2.22
C GLN A 40 -26.31 7.84 -3.19
N VAL A 41 -27.55 8.34 -3.17
CA VAL A 41 -27.98 9.46 -4.02
C VAL A 41 -28.37 10.67 -3.17
N THR A 42 -28.09 11.86 -3.67
CA THR A 42 -28.47 13.12 -3.02
C THR A 42 -29.99 13.22 -2.92
N ARG A 43 -30.51 13.30 -1.69
CA ARG A 43 -31.97 13.42 -1.43
C ARG A 43 -32.51 14.84 -1.59
N THR A 44 -31.65 15.86 -1.43
CA THR A 44 -32.01 17.29 -1.50
C THR A 44 -31.18 17.99 -2.58
N ALA A 45 -31.68 19.09 -3.15
CA ALA A 45 -30.95 19.88 -4.13
C ALA A 45 -29.68 20.53 -3.52
N PRO A 46 -28.48 20.24 -4.04
CA PRO A 46 -27.26 20.91 -3.61
C PRO A 46 -27.07 22.25 -4.33
N HIS A 47 -26.17 23.10 -3.80
CA HIS A 47 -25.80 24.38 -4.41
C HIS A 47 -25.12 24.20 -5.79
N VAL A 48 -24.24 23.20 -5.92
CA VAL A 48 -23.63 22.76 -7.18
C VAL A 48 -23.59 21.23 -7.18
N ARG A 49 -23.91 20.62 -8.32
CA ARG A 49 -23.77 19.16 -8.53
C ARG A 49 -22.43 18.89 -9.21
N ASP A 50 -21.49 18.31 -8.47
CA ASP A 50 -20.29 17.72 -9.03
C ASP A 50 -20.55 16.25 -9.37
N GLY A 51 -20.04 15.80 -10.51
CA GLY A 51 -20.08 14.40 -10.94
C GLY A 51 -18.84 13.60 -10.55
N MET A 52 -17.81 14.26 -10.01
CA MET A 52 -16.57 13.61 -9.59
C MET A 52 -16.78 12.85 -8.27
N ASP A 53 -16.52 11.54 -8.31
CA ASP A 53 -16.36 10.74 -7.12
C ASP A 53 -14.96 10.99 -6.53
N LEU A 54 -14.90 11.82 -5.48
CA LEU A 54 -13.65 12.18 -4.80
C LEU A 54 -12.88 10.96 -4.32
N LYS A 55 -13.56 9.93 -3.82
CA LYS A 55 -12.90 8.72 -3.29
C LYS A 55 -12.26 7.94 -4.43
N ARG A 56 -12.94 7.80 -5.57
CA ARG A 56 -12.38 7.17 -6.77
C ARG A 56 -11.19 7.96 -7.33
N MET A 57 -11.29 9.28 -7.39
CA MET A 57 -10.20 10.14 -7.84
C MET A 57 -8.95 9.97 -6.96
N MET A 58 -9.12 9.93 -5.64
CA MET A 58 -8.01 9.67 -4.71
C MET A 58 -7.37 8.29 -4.92
N ILE A 59 -8.16 7.24 -5.17
CA ILE A 59 -7.63 5.89 -5.46
C ILE A 59 -6.81 5.90 -6.76
N THR A 60 -7.27 6.61 -7.81
CA THR A 60 -6.51 6.69 -9.06
C THR A 60 -5.14 7.35 -8.87
N VAL A 61 -5.05 8.35 -7.99
CA VAL A 61 -3.78 8.99 -7.63
C VAL A 61 -2.85 7.99 -6.92
N VAL A 62 -3.38 7.20 -5.97
CA VAL A 62 -2.59 6.16 -5.28
C VAL A 62 -2.03 5.14 -6.27
N VAL A 63 -2.85 4.68 -7.22
CA VAL A 63 -2.42 3.74 -8.27
C VAL A 63 -1.35 4.38 -9.17
N ALA A 64 -1.52 5.65 -9.54
CA ALA A 64 -0.52 6.38 -10.34
C ALA A 64 0.83 6.56 -9.62
N LEU A 65 0.84 6.59 -8.29
CA LEU A 65 2.07 6.70 -7.48
C LEU A 65 2.81 5.37 -7.31
N GLN A 66 2.15 4.22 -7.50
CA GLN A 66 2.76 2.90 -7.37
C GLN A 66 4.09 2.73 -8.14
N PRO A 67 4.22 3.07 -9.43
CA PRO A 67 5.49 2.92 -10.15
C PRO A 67 6.61 3.78 -9.55
N CYS A 68 6.30 5.01 -9.11
CA CYS A 68 7.28 5.89 -8.46
C CYS A 68 7.76 5.31 -7.13
N VAL A 69 6.83 4.76 -6.34
CA VAL A 69 7.15 4.11 -5.06
C VAL A 69 8.03 2.88 -5.27
N LEU A 70 7.73 2.03 -6.26
CA LEU A 70 8.53 0.85 -6.57
C LEU A 70 9.95 1.22 -7.02
N MET A 71 10.07 2.27 -7.85
CA MET A 71 11.38 2.79 -8.25
C MET A 71 12.16 3.33 -7.05
N ALA A 72 11.50 4.04 -6.13
CA ALA A 72 12.13 4.54 -4.92
C ALA A 72 12.68 3.42 -4.04
N HIS A 73 11.93 2.32 -3.84
CA HIS A 73 12.40 1.15 -3.09
C HIS A 73 13.65 0.53 -3.69
N TYR A 74 13.63 0.32 -5.00
CA TYR A 74 14.77 -0.25 -5.70
C TYR A 74 15.99 0.68 -5.61
N ASN A 75 15.79 1.98 -5.84
CA ASN A 75 16.87 2.96 -5.88
C ASN A 75 17.53 3.14 -4.50
N THR A 76 16.75 3.24 -3.42
CA THR A 76 17.31 3.37 -2.06
C THR A 76 18.16 2.17 -1.68
N GLY A 77 17.67 0.96 -1.95
CA GLY A 77 18.43 -0.26 -1.66
C GLY A 77 19.65 -0.42 -2.58
N PHE A 78 19.53 -0.10 -3.86
CA PHE A 78 20.66 -0.11 -4.79
C PHE A 78 21.78 0.82 -4.32
N GLN A 79 21.47 2.07 -3.96
CA GLN A 79 22.47 3.01 -3.47
C GLN A 79 23.14 2.53 -2.18
N ALA A 80 22.37 1.97 -1.25
CA ALA A 80 22.91 1.47 0.01
C ALA A 80 23.82 0.24 -0.19
N LEU A 81 23.39 -0.76 -0.96
CA LEU A 81 24.19 -1.94 -1.29
C LEU A 81 25.43 -1.54 -2.09
N HIS A 82 25.29 -0.61 -3.04
CA HIS A 82 26.41 -0.13 -3.84
C HIS A 82 27.48 0.57 -2.99
N ALA A 83 27.08 1.39 -2.01
CA ALA A 83 27.99 2.01 -1.07
C ALA A 83 28.74 0.96 -0.22
N ILE A 84 28.03 -0.04 0.30
CA ILE A 84 28.62 -1.13 1.11
C ILE A 84 29.61 -1.95 0.27
N SER A 85 29.25 -2.28 -0.97
CA SER A 85 30.14 -3.01 -1.90
C SER A 85 31.44 -2.26 -2.22
N LYS A 86 31.42 -0.93 -2.15
CA LYS A 86 32.59 -0.05 -2.34
C LYS A 86 33.43 0.15 -1.07
N GLY A 87 33.11 -0.55 0.01
CA GLY A 87 33.88 -0.53 1.26
C GLY A 87 33.30 0.39 2.34
N ALA A 88 32.08 0.91 2.19
CA ALA A 88 31.40 1.58 3.29
C ALA A 88 31.00 0.55 4.37
N ALA A 89 31.18 0.91 5.65
CA ALA A 89 30.67 0.10 6.73
C ALA A 89 29.13 0.09 6.70
N PRO A 90 28.47 -1.06 6.90
CA PRO A 90 27.02 -1.09 7.09
C PRO A 90 26.65 -0.25 8.31
N LEU A 91 25.56 0.51 8.23
CA LEU A 91 25.09 1.33 9.34
C LEU A 91 24.72 0.44 10.55
N ASP A 92 24.94 0.90 11.78
CA ASP A 92 24.47 0.22 12.99
C ASP A 92 22.98 0.48 13.22
N THR A 93 22.14 -0.20 12.46
CA THR A 93 20.68 -0.05 12.50
C THR A 93 20.00 -1.41 12.62
N TRP A 94 18.76 -1.45 13.10
CA TRP A 94 18.03 -2.73 13.21
C TRP A 94 17.77 -3.35 11.83
N GLN A 95 17.63 -2.55 10.77
CA GLN A 95 17.44 -3.01 9.40
C GLN A 95 18.65 -3.80 8.91
N THR A 96 19.85 -3.25 9.09
CA THR A 96 21.12 -3.89 8.73
C THR A 96 21.43 -5.08 9.64
N ALA A 97 21.09 -5.02 10.93
CA ALA A 97 21.22 -6.15 11.85
C ALA A 97 20.31 -7.33 11.48
N LEU A 98 19.05 -7.07 11.06
CA LEU A 98 18.18 -8.12 10.53
C LEU A 98 18.72 -8.68 9.21
N TRP A 99 19.24 -7.82 8.34
CA TRP A 99 19.79 -8.25 7.06
C TRP A 99 21.01 -9.17 7.21
N THR A 100 21.92 -8.83 8.13
CA THR A 100 23.08 -9.67 8.44
C THR A 100 22.69 -10.94 9.18
N ALA A 101 21.70 -10.88 10.07
CA ALA A 101 21.16 -12.07 10.76
C ALA A 101 20.52 -13.08 9.78
N LEU A 102 19.92 -12.60 8.69
CA LEU A 102 19.39 -13.43 7.62
C LEU A 102 20.47 -14.02 6.69
N GLY A 103 21.74 -13.63 6.86
CA GLY A 103 22.86 -14.13 6.06
C GLY A 103 22.83 -13.69 4.60
N LEU A 104 22.08 -12.64 4.27
CA LEU A 104 21.96 -12.14 2.90
C LEU A 104 23.19 -11.32 2.52
N GLY A 105 23.78 -11.63 1.35
CA GLY A 105 24.94 -10.91 0.82
C GLY A 105 24.62 -9.47 0.41
N PHE A 106 25.61 -8.60 0.45
CA PHE A 106 25.51 -7.21 0.00
C PHE A 106 25.92 -7.06 -1.47
N ASP A 107 25.17 -7.71 -2.38
CA ASP A 107 25.44 -7.64 -3.82
C ASP A 107 24.49 -6.64 -4.53
N PRO A 108 25.02 -5.52 -5.08
CA PRO A 108 24.23 -4.55 -5.84
C PRO A 108 23.73 -5.08 -7.20
N GLY A 109 24.31 -6.18 -7.71
CA GLY A 109 23.96 -6.77 -8.99
C GLY A 109 22.62 -7.51 -8.97
N ASN A 110 22.12 -7.89 -7.80
CA ASN A 110 20.85 -8.59 -7.67
C ASN A 110 19.69 -7.61 -7.38
N PRO A 111 18.79 -7.37 -8.36
CA PRO A 111 17.73 -6.39 -8.19
C PRO A 111 16.73 -6.75 -7.09
N LEU A 112 16.56 -8.03 -6.77
CA LEU A 112 15.71 -8.48 -5.68
C LEU A 112 16.30 -8.10 -4.31
N LEU A 113 17.62 -8.23 -4.13
CA LEU A 113 18.28 -7.83 -2.89
C LEU A 113 18.21 -6.31 -2.69
N CYS A 114 18.42 -5.54 -3.76
CA CYS A 114 18.22 -4.08 -3.74
C CYS A 114 16.79 -3.73 -3.32
N PHE A 115 15.79 -4.39 -3.91
CA PHE A 115 14.39 -4.11 -3.57
C PHE A 115 14.03 -4.49 -2.12
N LEU A 116 14.48 -5.65 -1.65
CA LEU A 116 14.23 -6.12 -0.28
C LEU A 116 14.92 -5.25 0.76
N PHE A 117 16.18 -4.88 0.53
CA PHE A 117 16.92 -4.01 1.43
C PHE A 117 16.30 -2.60 1.50
N GLY A 118 15.90 -2.03 0.36
CA GLY A 118 15.16 -0.75 0.34
C GLY A 118 13.79 -0.84 1.04
N GLY A 119 13.11 -1.99 0.91
CA GLY A 119 11.84 -2.27 1.59
C GLY A 119 11.94 -2.24 3.12
N LEU A 120 13.06 -2.68 3.71
CA LEU A 120 13.27 -2.60 5.16
C LEU A 120 13.27 -1.16 5.69
N TYR A 121 13.67 -0.18 4.87
CA TYR A 121 13.63 1.23 5.25
C TYR A 121 12.28 1.88 4.93
N PHE A 122 11.64 1.49 3.82
CA PHE A 122 10.41 2.14 3.37
C PHE A 122 9.15 1.64 4.10
N VAL A 123 9.02 0.33 4.32
CA VAL A 123 7.81 -0.28 4.92
C VAL A 123 7.51 0.27 6.32
N PRO A 124 8.47 0.43 7.24
CA PRO A 124 8.20 1.00 8.56
C PRO A 124 7.71 2.45 8.50
N VAL A 125 8.26 3.25 7.57
CA VAL A 125 7.85 4.65 7.37
C VAL A 125 6.42 4.72 6.85
N LEU A 126 6.09 3.87 5.88
CA LEU A 126 4.74 3.78 5.33
C LEU A 126 3.73 3.29 6.38
N ALA A 127 4.10 2.28 7.18
CA ALA A 127 3.27 1.78 8.27
C ALA A 127 3.01 2.85 9.34
N ALA A 128 4.04 3.60 9.73
CA ALA A 128 3.89 4.72 10.65
C ALA A 128 2.98 5.82 10.07
N GLY A 129 3.11 6.12 8.77
CA GLY A 129 2.29 7.11 8.08
C GLY A 129 0.80 6.73 7.97
N PHE A 130 0.47 5.43 7.89
CA PHE A 130 -0.92 4.96 7.88
C PHE A 130 -1.51 4.70 9.28
N ALA A 131 -0.67 4.57 10.29
CA ALA A 131 -1.10 4.32 11.66
C ALA A 131 -1.50 5.60 12.41
N VAL A 132 -1.03 6.76 11.96
CA VAL A 132 -1.38 8.10 12.46
C VAL A 132 -2.60 8.63 11.70
#